data_AF-A0AAN9K552-F1
#
_entry.id   AF-A0AAN9K552-F1
#
_cell.length_a   1.000
_cell.length_b   1.000
_cell.length_c   1.000
_cell.angle_alpha   90.00
_cell.angle_beta   90.00
_cell.angle_gamma   90.00
#
_symmetry.space_group_name_H-M   'P 1'
#
loop_
_entity.id
_entity.type
_entity.pdbx_description
1 polymer ?
#
loop_
_entity_poly.entity_id
_entity_poly.type
_entity_poly.pdbx_seq_one_letter_code
_entity_poly.pdbx_strand_id
1 'polypeptide(L)'
;MSDEDDGENSVGSDQDRAYKLLGKAKEKIMEVLEEEDEVPKSGLLSLPFMAEKLHTKALPFPFTSKEVFEQSMCVPIGPEFNPATAIGALNRLEVGYGLWPLFEVSYFYVQVVKRPGVIIKPIEFEDVNPYEKQEQQSGEK
;
A
#
# COMPACT_ATOMS: atom_id res chain seq x y z
N MET A 1 -0.26 -17.52 46.36
CA MET A 1 0.24 -17.36 44.99
C MET A 1 -0.20 -15.96 44.57
N SER A 2 0.75 -15.16 44.11
CA SER A 2 0.93 -13.74 44.40
C SER A 2 -0.27 -12.80 44.18
N ASP A 3 -0.42 -11.91 45.17
CA ASP A 3 -1.25 -10.71 45.14
C ASP A 3 -0.70 -9.70 44.13
N GLU A 4 -1.53 -9.23 43.20
CA GLU A 4 -1.33 -7.97 42.49
C GLU A 4 -2.43 -7.00 42.94
N ASP A 5 -2.12 -6.30 44.03
CA ASP A 5 -2.81 -5.12 44.52
C ASP A 5 -2.29 -3.91 43.72
N ASP A 6 -3.17 -3.23 43.00
CA ASP A 6 -2.98 -1.84 42.58
C ASP A 6 -4.14 -1.00 43.10
N GLY A 7 -4.20 -0.90 44.43
CA GLY A 7 -4.94 0.13 45.15
C GLY A 7 -4.36 1.51 44.84
N GLU A 8 -4.94 2.19 43.86
CA GLU A 8 -4.75 3.63 43.67
C GLU A 8 -6.04 4.38 43.97
N ASN A 9 -6.14 4.85 45.22
CA ASN A 9 -7.09 5.88 45.64
C ASN A 9 -6.68 7.28 45.15
N SER A 10 -6.15 7.38 43.93
CA SER A 10 -5.85 8.67 43.34
C SER A 10 -7.15 9.30 42.84
N VAL A 11 -7.39 10.56 43.19
CA VAL A 11 -8.44 11.44 42.66
C VAL A 11 -8.13 11.74 41.18
N GLY A 12 -7.96 10.69 40.38
CA GLY A 12 -7.90 10.77 38.95
C GLY A 12 -9.31 11.00 38.45
N SER A 13 -9.49 12.08 37.69
CA SER A 13 -10.72 12.41 36.98
C SER A 13 -11.33 11.15 36.36
N ASP A 14 -12.65 10.97 36.40
CA ASP A 14 -13.32 9.77 35.85
C ASP A 14 -12.95 9.51 34.37
N GLN A 15 -12.55 10.55 33.63
CA GLN A 15 -11.99 10.46 32.28
C GLN A 15 -10.74 9.59 32.22
N ASP A 16 -9.93 9.61 33.27
CA ASP A 16 -8.64 8.96 33.31
C ASP A 16 -8.73 7.46 33.42
N ARG A 17 -9.66 7.03 34.27
CA ARG A 17 -10.03 5.63 34.38
C ARG A 17 -10.72 5.13 33.12
N ALA A 18 -11.55 5.98 32.48
CA ALA A 18 -12.26 5.63 31.25
C ALA A 18 -11.29 5.40 30.07
N TYR A 19 -10.26 6.23 29.88
CA TYR A 19 -9.28 5.99 28.81
C TYR A 19 -8.45 4.74 29.06
N LYS A 20 -8.14 4.40 30.32
CA LYS A 20 -7.41 3.16 30.67
C LYS A 20 -8.26 1.93 30.34
N LEU A 21 -9.55 1.96 30.67
CA LEU A 21 -10.49 0.89 30.34
C LEU A 21 -10.70 0.77 28.82
N LEU A 22 -10.80 1.89 28.12
CA LEU A 22 -10.91 1.91 26.66
C LEU A 22 -9.64 1.34 25.99
N GLY A 23 -8.46 1.69 26.49
CA GLY A 23 -7.19 1.12 26.04
C GLY A 23 -7.16 -0.40 26.20
N LYS A 24 -7.52 -0.89 27.40
CA LYS A 24 -7.62 -2.34 27.69
C LYS A 24 -8.67 -3.04 26.82
N ALA A 25 -9.81 -2.41 26.57
CA ALA A 25 -10.85 -2.96 25.70
C ALA A 25 -10.38 -3.03 24.24
N LYS A 26 -9.68 -1.99 23.77
CA LYS A 26 -9.13 -1.92 22.42
C LYS A 26 -8.06 -3.00 22.20
N GLU A 27 -7.15 -3.19 23.15
CA GLU A 27 -6.10 -4.20 23.10
C GLU A 27 -6.69 -5.62 22.98
N LYS A 28 -7.68 -5.96 23.82
CA LYS A 28 -8.37 -7.25 23.74
C LYS A 28 -9.10 -7.48 22.42
N ILE A 29 -9.70 -6.43 21.85
CA ILE A 29 -10.36 -6.52 20.54
C ILE A 29 -9.32 -6.70 19.43
N MET A 30 -8.13 -6.08 19.56
CA MET A 30 -7.04 -6.22 18.59
C MET A 30 -6.46 -7.63 18.58
N GLU A 31 -6.24 -8.22 19.76
CA GLU A 31 -5.78 -9.60 19.93
C GLU A 31 -6.74 -10.61 19.26
N VAL A 32 -8.06 -10.47 19.47
CA VAL A 32 -9.07 -11.35 18.86
C VAL A 32 -9.09 -11.23 17.32
N LEU A 33 -8.78 -10.05 16.77
CA LEU A 33 -8.73 -9.84 15.32
C LEU A 33 -7.44 -10.36 14.67
N GLU A 34 -6.39 -10.55 15.45
CA GLU A 34 -5.11 -11.10 14.97
C GLU A 34 -5.08 -12.64 15.01
N GLU A 35 -5.89 -13.28 15.86
CA GLU A 35 -5.98 -14.74 15.97
C GLU A 35 -6.88 -15.41 14.93
N GLU A 36 -7.93 -14.75 14.43
CA GLU A 36 -8.89 -15.34 13.49
C GLU A 36 -8.87 -14.62 12.12
N ASP A 37 -8.37 -15.29 11.08
CA ASP A 37 -8.47 -14.85 9.66
C ASP A 37 -9.94 -14.84 9.15
N GLU A 38 -10.90 -15.26 9.98
CA GLU A 38 -12.32 -15.32 9.64
C GLU A 38 -13.08 -14.08 10.14
N VAL A 39 -14.07 -13.62 9.35
CA VAL A 39 -14.94 -12.49 9.75
C VAL A 39 -15.59 -12.81 11.10
N PRO A 40 -15.50 -11.90 12.10
CA PRO A 40 -16.05 -12.13 13.42
C PRO A 40 -17.52 -12.53 13.35
N LYS A 41 -17.84 -13.74 13.82
CA LYS A 41 -19.20 -14.29 13.77
C LYS A 41 -20.09 -13.79 14.91
N SER A 42 -19.52 -13.04 15.87
CA SER A 42 -20.24 -12.52 17.02
C SER A 42 -19.84 -11.08 17.38
N GLY A 43 -20.67 -10.44 18.21
CA GLY A 43 -20.41 -9.10 18.72
C GLY A 43 -20.77 -7.97 17.75
N LEU A 44 -20.17 -6.81 17.96
CA LEU A 44 -20.46 -5.60 17.20
C LEU A 44 -20.01 -5.73 15.72
N LEU A 45 -18.88 -6.41 15.49
CA LEU A 45 -18.28 -6.59 14.17
C LEU A 45 -19.06 -7.58 13.27
N SER A 46 -19.85 -8.49 13.86
CA SER A 46 -20.71 -9.41 13.11
C SER A 46 -21.99 -8.76 12.59
N LEU A 47 -22.26 -7.50 12.96
CA LEU A 47 -23.42 -6.79 12.46
C LEU A 47 -23.26 -6.49 10.97
N PRO A 48 -24.35 -6.54 10.18
CA PRO A 48 -24.29 -6.45 8.71
C PRO A 48 -23.61 -5.17 8.22
N PHE A 49 -23.86 -4.03 8.89
CA PHE A 49 -23.24 -2.76 8.51
C PHE A 49 -21.73 -2.66 8.81
N MET A 50 -21.21 -3.54 9.67
CA MET A 50 -19.77 -3.63 9.96
C MET A 50 -19.10 -4.63 9.03
N ALA A 51 -19.69 -5.83 8.89
CA ALA A 51 -19.20 -6.85 7.97
C ALA A 51 -19.16 -6.37 6.50
N GLU A 52 -20.20 -5.66 6.05
CA GLU A 52 -20.26 -5.10 4.69
C GLU A 52 -19.16 -4.06 4.39
N LYS A 53 -18.53 -3.47 5.41
CA LYS A 53 -17.48 -2.45 5.24
C LYS A 53 -16.07 -3.04 5.13
N LEU A 54 -15.90 -4.33 5.44
CA LEU A 54 -14.60 -5.00 5.39
C LEU A 54 -14.22 -5.42 3.96
N HIS A 55 -15.21 -5.62 3.09
CA HIS A 55 -15.00 -6.06 1.71
C HIS A 55 -15.40 -4.99 0.70
N THR A 56 -14.78 -5.05 -0.49
CA THR A 56 -15.14 -4.17 -1.60
C THR A 56 -16.48 -4.62 -2.20
N LYS A 57 -17.42 -3.67 -2.32
CA LYS A 57 -18.76 -3.93 -2.92
C LYS A 57 -18.69 -4.17 -4.43
N ALA A 58 -17.68 -3.61 -5.09
CA ALA A 58 -17.46 -3.71 -6.52
C ALA A 58 -15.96 -3.92 -6.80
N LEU A 59 -15.66 -4.52 -7.95
CA LEU A 59 -14.30 -4.77 -8.38
C LEU A 59 -13.58 -3.43 -8.63
N PRO A 60 -12.43 -3.16 -7.98
CA PRO A 60 -11.69 -1.94 -8.26
C PRO A 60 -11.07 -2.00 -9.65
N PHE A 61 -11.09 -0.88 -10.36
CA PHE A 61 -10.27 -0.69 -11.55
C PHE A 61 -8.79 -0.79 -11.16
N PRO A 62 -7.90 -1.46 -11.92
CA PRO A 62 -8.04 -1.95 -13.30
C PRO A 62 -8.41 -3.45 -13.43
N PHE A 63 -8.87 -4.09 -12.35
CA PHE A 63 -9.12 -5.52 -12.38
C PHE A 63 -10.35 -5.88 -13.22
N THR A 64 -10.28 -7.01 -13.90
CA THR A 64 -11.36 -7.54 -14.77
C THR A 64 -12.10 -8.72 -14.16
N SER A 65 -11.50 -9.42 -13.19
CA SER A 65 -12.13 -10.49 -12.43
C SER A 65 -11.84 -10.38 -10.93
N LYS A 66 -12.78 -10.90 -10.13
CA LYS A 66 -12.69 -10.93 -8.66
C LYS A 66 -11.51 -11.79 -8.19
N GLU A 67 -11.32 -12.96 -8.81
CA GLU A 67 -10.24 -13.89 -8.45
C GLU A 67 -8.85 -13.25 -8.61
N VAL A 68 -8.61 -12.51 -9.70
CA VAL A 68 -7.33 -11.83 -9.92
C VAL A 68 -7.12 -10.70 -8.91
N PHE A 69 -8.20 -9.99 -8.55
CA PHE A 69 -8.14 -8.95 -7.52
C PHE A 69 -7.81 -9.56 -6.14
N GLU A 70 -8.49 -10.62 -5.73
CA GLU A 70 -8.23 -11.29 -4.45
C GLU A 70 -6.81 -11.86 -4.42
N GLN A 71 -6.37 -12.51 -5.50
CA GLN A 71 -4.99 -13.00 -5.67
C GLN A 71 -3.95 -11.88 -5.58
N SER A 72 -4.27 -10.68 -6.08
CA SER A 72 -3.35 -9.54 -6.04
C SER A 72 -3.07 -9.02 -4.63
N MET A 73 -3.96 -9.30 -3.67
CA MET A 73 -3.82 -8.90 -2.26
C MET A 73 -3.26 -10.02 -1.38
N CYS A 74 -2.93 -11.19 -1.93
CA CYS A 74 -2.53 -12.38 -1.15
C CYS A 74 -1.14 -12.30 -0.51
N VAL A 75 -0.41 -11.21 -0.67
CA VAL A 75 0.90 -11.02 -0.03
C VAL A 75 0.82 -9.85 0.94
N PRO A 76 0.88 -10.08 2.27
CA PRO A 76 0.94 -8.99 3.22
C PRO A 76 2.25 -8.22 3.03
N ILE A 77 2.16 -6.89 2.89
CA ILE A 77 3.29 -6.01 2.53
C ILE A 77 4.15 -5.66 3.76
N GLY A 78 3.62 -5.90 4.97
CA GLY A 78 4.22 -5.47 6.23
C GLY A 78 5.62 -6.05 6.51
N PRO A 79 6.45 -5.32 7.28
CA PRO A 79 7.77 -5.79 7.73
C PRO A 79 7.76 -7.13 8.48
N GLU A 80 6.65 -7.44 9.12
CA GLU A 80 6.42 -8.66 9.88
C GLU A 80 6.22 -9.89 8.99
N PHE A 81 5.88 -9.69 7.71
CA PHE A 81 5.72 -10.77 6.73
C PHE A 81 6.79 -10.79 5.63
N ASN A 82 7.52 -9.68 5.43
CA ASN A 82 8.57 -9.56 4.42
C ASN A 82 9.93 -9.22 5.06
N PRO A 83 11.03 -9.89 4.65
CA PRO A 83 12.35 -9.57 5.20
C PRO A 83 12.73 -8.12 4.91
N ALA A 84 13.52 -7.50 5.81
CA ALA A 84 13.88 -6.09 5.73
C ALA A 84 14.51 -5.66 4.38
N THR A 85 15.16 -6.59 3.69
CA THR A 85 15.73 -6.38 2.36
C THR A 85 14.70 -6.24 1.23
N ALA A 86 13.51 -6.83 1.39
CA ALA A 86 12.43 -6.82 0.40
C ALA A 86 11.46 -5.65 0.61
N ILE A 87 11.23 -5.20 1.85
CA ILE A 87 10.29 -4.11 2.18
C ILE A 87 10.56 -2.84 1.37
N GLY A 88 11.84 -2.48 1.23
CA GLY A 88 12.26 -1.30 0.47
C GLY A 88 12.02 -1.43 -1.05
N ALA A 89 11.89 -2.65 -1.57
CA ALA A 89 11.55 -2.95 -2.96
C ALA A 89 10.02 -3.06 -3.16
N LEU A 90 9.30 -3.68 -2.22
CA LEU A 90 7.83 -3.79 -2.24
C LEU A 90 7.14 -2.43 -2.06
N ASN A 91 7.64 -1.59 -1.14
CA ASN A 91 7.13 -0.24 -0.90
C ASN A 91 7.81 0.81 -1.78
N ARG A 92 8.70 0.38 -2.69
CA ARG A 92 9.36 1.29 -3.61
C ARG A 92 8.33 1.78 -4.60
N LEU A 93 8.05 3.08 -4.56
CA LEU A 93 7.61 3.77 -5.77
C LEU A 93 8.66 3.42 -6.87
N GLU A 94 8.25 3.18 -8.12
CA GLU A 94 9.11 2.70 -9.23
C GLU A 94 10.38 3.52 -9.61
N VAL A 95 11.45 3.63 -8.80
CA VAL A 95 12.66 4.42 -9.17
C VAL A 95 13.58 3.68 -10.15
N GLY A 96 13.43 3.93 -11.44
CA GLY A 96 14.37 3.47 -12.47
C GLY A 96 15.47 4.50 -12.77
N TYR A 97 16.66 4.32 -12.18
CA TYR A 97 17.91 4.82 -12.77
C TYR A 97 18.75 3.59 -13.12
N GLY A 98 18.63 3.10 -14.35
CA GLY A 98 19.34 1.91 -14.83
C GLY A 98 19.50 1.96 -16.33
N LEU A 99 20.75 1.82 -16.78
CA LEU A 99 21.18 1.76 -18.17
C LEU A 99 20.59 0.49 -18.82
N TRP A 100 19.58 0.64 -19.68
CA TRP A 100 18.99 -0.49 -20.42
C TRP A 100 19.71 -0.69 -21.76
N PRO A 101 19.99 -1.95 -22.16
CA PRO A 101 20.47 -2.24 -23.51
C PRO A 101 19.33 -2.02 -24.51
N LEU A 102 19.70 -1.42 -25.63
CA LEU A 102 18.88 -1.09 -26.79
C LEU A 102 18.20 -2.35 -27.36
N PHE A 103 16.90 -2.57 -27.13
CA PHE A 103 15.97 -3.22 -28.07
C PHE A 103 14.50 -2.93 -27.69
N GLU A 104 13.65 -2.93 -28.72
CA GLU A 104 12.46 -2.08 -28.91
C GLU A 104 11.19 -2.47 -28.12
N VAL A 105 10.32 -1.46 -27.99
CA VAL A 105 8.99 -1.42 -27.34
C VAL A 105 9.04 -1.28 -25.82
N SER A 106 9.35 -0.06 -25.35
CA SER A 106 9.24 0.33 -23.94
C SER A 106 7.85 0.89 -23.66
N TYR A 107 7.03 0.12 -22.92
CA TYR A 107 5.91 0.71 -22.19
C TYR A 107 6.52 1.55 -21.06
N PHE A 108 6.39 2.87 -21.18
CA PHE A 108 7.01 3.83 -20.26
C PHE A 108 6.23 3.86 -18.94
N TYR A 109 6.72 3.16 -17.92
CA TYR A 109 6.25 3.33 -16.56
C TYR A 109 6.91 4.58 -15.98
N VAL A 110 6.12 5.65 -15.82
CA VAL A 110 6.60 6.95 -15.30
C VAL A 110 6.43 6.97 -13.80
N GLN A 111 7.54 7.05 -13.08
CA GLN A 111 7.53 7.23 -11.65
C GLN A 111 7.69 8.71 -11.25
N VAL A 112 6.80 9.20 -10.38
CA VAL A 112 6.80 10.58 -9.90
C VAL A 112 7.52 10.68 -8.56
N VAL A 113 8.82 11.01 -8.57
CA VAL A 113 9.59 11.34 -7.34
C VAL A 113 9.84 12.85 -7.27
N LYS A 114 9.19 13.52 -6.32
CA LYS A 114 9.42 14.94 -6.05
C LYS A 114 10.54 15.10 -5.02
N ARG A 115 11.72 15.51 -5.48
CA ARG A 115 12.83 15.87 -4.57
C ARG A 115 12.49 17.17 -3.83
N PRO A 116 12.54 17.22 -2.49
CA PRO A 116 12.31 18.45 -1.75
C PRO A 116 13.38 19.49 -2.12
N GLY A 117 12.97 20.76 -2.24
CA GLY A 117 13.87 21.87 -2.57
C GLY A 117 14.24 22.02 -4.06
N VAL A 118 13.71 21.19 -4.96
CA VAL A 118 13.97 21.29 -6.40
C VAL A 118 12.71 21.70 -7.16
N ILE A 119 12.79 22.79 -7.92
CA ILE A 119 11.72 23.23 -8.84
C ILE A 119 11.67 22.25 -10.01
N ILE A 120 10.52 21.61 -10.23
CA ILE A 120 10.28 20.74 -11.38
C ILE A 120 10.07 21.64 -12.60
N LYS A 121 11.02 21.64 -13.53
CA LYS A 121 10.86 22.36 -14.80
C LYS A 121 9.91 21.58 -15.72
N PRO A 122 9.07 22.26 -16.52
CA PRO A 122 8.30 21.61 -17.58
C PRO A 122 9.22 20.82 -18.52
N ILE A 123 8.73 19.70 -19.04
CA ILE A 123 9.46 18.91 -20.05
C ILE A 123 9.46 19.71 -21.35
N GLU A 124 10.64 19.88 -21.94
CA GLU A 124 10.79 20.43 -23.29
C GLU A 124 10.64 19.28 -24.29
N PHE A 125 9.80 19.46 -25.30
CA PHE A 125 9.56 18.47 -26.34
C PHE A 125 10.38 18.83 -27.58
N GLU A 126 11.02 17.85 -28.18
CA GLU A 126 11.65 17.98 -29.49
C GLU A 126 10.70 17.39 -30.54
N ASP A 127 10.41 18.15 -31.60
CA ASP A 127 9.50 17.72 -32.68
C ASP A 127 10.18 16.64 -33.54
N VAL A 128 10.11 15.39 -33.10
CA VAL A 128 10.57 14.24 -33.88
C VAL A 128 9.51 13.94 -34.94
N ASN A 129 9.76 14.34 -36.19
CA ASN A 129 8.91 14.01 -37.34
C ASN A 129 9.11 12.53 -37.75
N PRO A 130 8.15 11.63 -37.54
CA PRO A 130 8.31 10.21 -37.84
C PRO A 130 8.26 9.88 -39.34
N TYR A 131 8.06 10.88 -40.21
CA TYR A 131 7.90 10.70 -41.66
C TYR A 131 9.11 11.15 -42.50
N GLU A 132 10.22 11.58 -41.89
CA GLU A 132 11.46 11.79 -42.64
C GLU A 132 12.05 10.43 -43.05
N LYS A 133 11.57 9.92 -44.19
CA LYS A 133 12.21 8.83 -44.90
C LYS A 133 13.65 9.25 -45.19
N GLN A 134 14.61 8.44 -44.76
CA GLN A 134 15.96 8.48 -45.30
C GLN A 134 15.87 8.14 -46.79
N GLU A 135 15.76 9.17 -47.64
CA GLU A 135 16.00 8.99 -49.07
C GLU A 135 17.44 8.51 -49.22
N GLN A 136 17.52 7.27 -49.69
CA GLN A 136 18.74 6.58 -50.07
C GLN A 136 19.55 7.52 -50.97
N GLN A 137 20.74 7.93 -50.52
CA GLN A 137 21.77 8.42 -51.43
C GLN A 137 22.29 7.22 -52.21
N SER A 138 21.55 6.83 -53.25
CA SER A 138 22.10 6.02 -54.33
C SER A 138 22.92 6.92 -55.25
N GLY A 139 24.24 6.73 -55.20
CA GLY A 139 25.16 6.93 -56.31
C GLY A 139 25.51 8.37 -56.71
N GLU A 140 26.81 8.69 -56.68
CA GLU A 140 27.48 9.13 -57.91
C GLU A 140 29.00 8.86 -57.88
N LYS A 141 29.45 8.07 -58.88
CA LYS A 141 30.77 7.91 -59.51
C LYS A 141 31.95 7.33 -58.73
#